data_AF-A0A382SN08-F1
#
_entry.id   AF-A0A382SN08-F1
#
_cell.length_a   1.000
_cell.length_b   1.000
_cell.length_c   1.000
_cell.angle_alpha   90.00
_cell.angle_beta   90.00
_cell.angle_gamma   90.00
#
_symmetry.space_group_name_H-M   'P 1'
#
loop_
_entity.id
_entity.type
_entity.pdbx_description
1 polymer ?
#
loop_
_entity_poly.entity_id
_entity_poly.type
_entity_poly.pdbx_seq_one_letter_code
_entity_poly.pdbx_strand_id
1 'polypeptide(L)'
;MPEHFQIKSRVADPLRELWPDHEIEVIDWADYRFRITIEKSVALPVLLEVMGSVDYTSFKGACGQDSRYHLTLTKVWNIMYSYQSEMESLI
;
A
#
# COMPACT_ATOMS: atom_id res chain seq x y z
N MET A 1 -8.27 8.37 19.42
CA MET A 1 -9.22 9.33 18.83
C MET A 1 -10.17 8.56 17.92
N PRO A 2 -11.44 8.35 18.31
CA PRO A 2 -12.36 7.47 17.57
C PRO A 2 -12.73 8.00 16.18
N GLU A 3 -12.67 9.32 15.95
CA GLU A 3 -12.98 9.97 14.66
C GLU A 3 -11.77 10.19 13.75
N HIS A 4 -10.64 9.56 14.06
CA HIS A 4 -9.44 9.63 13.25
C HIS A 4 -9.05 8.26 12.71
N PHE A 5 -8.46 8.25 11.53
CA PHE A 5 -7.68 7.13 11.05
C PHE A 5 -6.19 7.35 11.35
N GLN A 6 -5.48 6.24 11.51
CA GLN A 6 -4.03 6.22 11.38
C GLN A 6 -3.69 5.52 10.08
N ILE A 7 -3.30 6.30 9.06
CA ILE A 7 -2.94 5.79 7.74
C ILE A 7 -1.43 5.61 7.70
N LYS A 8 -0.98 4.42 7.28
CA LYS A 8 0.41 3.97 7.41
C LYS A 8 0.99 3.61 6.05
N SER A 9 2.28 3.88 5.88
CA SER A 9 3.03 3.51 4.68
C SER A 9 4.47 3.11 5.00
N ARG A 10 5.05 2.25 4.15
CA ARG A 10 6.46 1.86 4.21
C ARG A 10 7.41 2.91 3.62
N VAL A 11 6.87 3.75 2.74
CA VAL A 11 7.55 4.90 2.13
C VAL A 11 6.69 6.15 2.31
N ALA A 12 7.29 7.33 2.41
CA ALA A 12 6.54 8.55 2.69
C ALA A 12 5.70 9.05 1.51
N ASP A 13 6.10 8.71 0.27
CA ASP A 13 5.58 9.35 -0.93
C ASP A 13 4.05 9.24 -1.11
N PRO A 14 3.41 8.07 -0.91
CA PRO A 14 1.94 7.97 -0.99
C PRO A 14 1.22 8.90 0.00
N LEU A 15 1.79 9.12 1.19
CA LEU A 15 1.18 10.01 2.18
C LEU A 15 1.31 11.48 1.76
N ARG A 16 2.46 11.86 1.16
CA ARG A 16 2.68 13.22 0.63
C ARG A 16 1.80 13.52 -0.58
N GLU A 17 1.59 12.53 -1.43
CA GLU A 17 0.78 12.67 -2.64
C GLU A 17 -0.72 12.78 -2.30
N LEU A 18 -1.22 11.90 -1.42
CA LEU A 18 -2.62 11.86 -1.05
C LEU A 18 -3.02 12.97 -0.08
N TRP A 19 -2.11 13.40 0.81
CA TRP A 19 -2.37 14.41 1.83
C TRP A 19 -1.17 15.36 2.00
N PRO A 20 -0.89 16.25 1.01
CA PRO A 20 0.30 17.10 0.99
C PRO A 20 0.41 18.07 2.17
N ASP A 21 -0.73 18.47 2.74
CA ASP A 21 -0.80 19.42 3.85
C ASP A 21 -0.74 18.75 5.24
N HIS A 22 -0.58 17.41 5.31
CA HIS A 22 -0.52 16.69 6.57
C HIS A 22 0.92 16.35 6.97
N GLU A 23 1.24 16.58 8.25
CA GLU A 23 2.53 16.19 8.81
C GLU A 23 2.66 14.67 8.86
N ILE A 24 3.75 14.15 8.31
CA ILE A 24 4.07 12.72 8.34
C ILE A 24 4.89 12.41 9.59
N GLU A 25 4.30 11.62 10.48
CA GLU A 25 4.98 11.06 11.64
C GLU A 25 5.93 9.94 11.19
N VAL A 26 7.18 9.97 11.66
CA VAL A 26 8.22 8.97 11.35
C VAL A 26 8.57 8.18 12.61
N ILE A 27 8.35 6.87 12.57
CA ILE A 27 8.59 5.95 13.70
C ILE A 27 9.61 4.89 13.30
N ASP A 28 10.85 5.07 13.74
CA ASP A 28 12.01 4.28 13.29
C ASP A 28 11.98 2.80 13.68
N TRP A 29 11.26 2.45 14.74
CA TRP A 29 11.14 1.07 15.21
C TRP A 29 9.96 0.30 14.59
N ALA A 30 9.08 0.99 13.86
CA ALA A 30 7.90 0.36 13.27
C ALA A 30 8.18 -0.12 11.83
N ASP A 31 7.60 -1.27 11.48
CA ASP A 31 7.68 -1.85 10.15
C ASP A 31 7.03 -0.94 9.07
N TYR A 32 5.92 -0.29 9.43
CA TYR A 32 5.38 0.87 8.72
C TYR A 32 5.89 2.15 9.38
N ARG A 33 7.04 2.61 8.89
CA ARG A 33 7.77 3.75 9.45
C ARG A 33 7.02 5.07 9.33
N PHE A 34 6.24 5.26 8.27
CA PHE A 34 5.56 6.54 8.01
C PHE A 34 4.07 6.42 8.32
N ARG A 35 3.50 7.44 8.95
CA ARG A 35 2.05 7.51 9.18
C ARG A 35 1.55 8.94 9.29
N ILE A 36 0.26 9.10 9.08
CA ILE A 36 -0.48 10.31 9.43
C ILE A 36 -1.65 9.93 10.33
N THR A 37 -1.95 10.80 11.29
CA THR A 37 -3.18 10.75 12.06
C THR A 37 -4.13 11.81 11.49
N ILE A 38 -5.25 11.39 10.93
CA ILE A 38 -6.11 12.23 10.09
C ILE A 38 -7.59 12.00 10.41
N GLU A 39 -8.41 13.04 10.36
CA GLU A 39 -9.86 12.90 10.53
C GLU A 39 -10.47 12.03 9.43
N LYS A 40 -11.45 11.20 9.81
CA LYS A 40 -12.17 10.34 8.84
C LYS A 40 -12.84 11.15 7.74
N SER A 41 -13.40 12.32 8.09
CA SER A 41 -14.05 13.27 7.17
C SER A 41 -13.11 13.75 6.05
N VAL A 42 -11.81 13.85 6.34
CA VAL A 42 -10.77 14.30 5.39
C VAL A 42 -10.19 13.11 4.62
N ALA A 43 -9.98 11.97 5.27
CA ALA A 43 -9.41 10.80 4.64
C ALA A 43 -10.36 10.09 3.66
N LEU A 44 -11.64 9.94 4.03
CA LEU A 44 -12.59 9.14 3.27
C LEU A 44 -12.82 9.62 1.83
N PRO A 45 -12.99 10.92 1.54
CA PRO A 45 -13.17 11.39 0.16
C PRO A 45 -11.99 11.02 -0.75
N VAL A 46 -10.75 11.22 -0.27
CA VAL A 46 -9.53 10.88 -1.01
C VAL A 46 -9.44 9.38 -1.28
N LEU A 47 -9.73 8.55 -0.27
CA LEU A 47 -9.73 7.09 -0.44
C LEU A 47 -10.80 6.62 -1.43
N LEU A 48 -11.99 7.21 -1.39
CA LEU A 48 -13.07 6.88 -2.34
C LEU A 48 -12.71 7.27 -3.77
N GLU A 49 -12.05 8.40 -3.96
CA GLU A 49 -11.54 8.83 -5.27
C GLU A 49 -10.50 7.84 -5.81
N VAL A 50 -9.51 7.46 -5.00
CA VAL A 50 -8.50 6.46 -5.38
C VAL A 50 -9.14 5.10 -5.70
N MET A 51 -10.14 4.67 -4.93
CA MET A 51 -10.87 3.44 -5.22
C MET A 51 -11.64 3.53 -6.54
N GLY A 52 -12.23 4.69 -6.83
CA GLY A 52 -12.95 4.95 -8.08
C GLY A 52 -12.04 5.08 -9.30
N SER A 53 -10.78 5.46 -9.12
CA SER A 53 -9.79 5.60 -10.19
C SER A 53 -9.11 4.28 -10.58
N VAL A 54 -9.40 3.18 -9.90
CA VAL A 54 -8.82 1.87 -10.25
C VAL A 54 -9.40 1.40 -11.59
N ASP A 55 -8.61 1.51 -12.65
CA ASP A 55 -8.97 1.17 -14.03
C ASP A 55 -8.15 0.00 -14.61
N TYR A 56 -7.26 -0.59 -13.81
CA TYR A 56 -6.43 -1.72 -14.21
C TYR A 56 -7.08 -3.07 -13.87
N THR A 57 -6.82 -4.07 -14.72
CA THR A 57 -7.22 -5.47 -14.48
C THR A 57 -6.17 -6.28 -13.73
N SER A 58 -4.90 -5.84 -13.78
CA SER A 58 -3.77 -6.47 -13.11
C SER A 58 -2.92 -5.43 -12.40
N PHE A 59 -2.93 -5.46 -11.07
CA PHE A 59 -2.14 -4.54 -10.25
C PHE A 59 -0.64 -4.63 -10.53
N LYS A 60 -0.11 -5.85 -10.74
CA LYS A 60 1.30 -6.05 -11.09
C LYS A 60 1.64 -5.41 -12.43
N GLY A 61 0.74 -5.50 -13.42
CA GLY A 61 0.90 -4.81 -14.69
C GLY A 61 0.88 -3.29 -14.54
N ALA A 62 -0.06 -2.78 -13.73
CA ALA A 62 -0.25 -1.34 -13.51
C ALA A 62 0.96 -0.66 -12.83
N CYS A 63 1.66 -1.37 -11.94
CA CYS A 63 2.84 -0.82 -11.25
C CYS A 63 4.17 -1.03 -12.00
N GLY A 64 4.17 -1.46 -13.27
CA GLY A 64 5.39 -1.78 -14.02
C GLY A 64 6.38 -0.62 -14.19
N GLN A 65 5.92 0.63 -14.06
CA GLN A 65 6.78 1.82 -14.10
C GLN A 65 7.58 2.01 -12.80
N ASP A 66 7.12 1.49 -11.66
CA ASP A 66 7.90 1.41 -10.42
C ASP A 66 8.66 0.08 -10.39
N SER A 67 9.82 0.06 -11.02
CA SER A 67 10.67 -1.12 -11.16
C SER A 67 10.98 -1.84 -9.82
N ARG A 68 11.16 -1.11 -8.72
CA ARG A 68 11.52 -1.70 -7.42
C ARG A 68 10.30 -2.30 -6.75
N TYR A 69 9.18 -1.59 -6.77
CA TYR A 69 7.94 -2.09 -6.22
C TYR A 69 7.44 -3.29 -7.01
N HIS A 70 7.45 -3.21 -8.35
CA HIS A 70 7.12 -4.31 -9.24
C HIS A 70 7.98 -5.55 -8.96
N LEU A 71 9.32 -5.41 -8.91
CA LEU A 71 10.22 -6.52 -8.57
C LEU A 71 9.90 -7.15 -7.21
N THR A 72 9.58 -6.32 -6.21
CA THR A 72 9.23 -6.81 -4.86
C THR A 72 7.94 -7.62 -4.89
N LEU A 73 6.92 -7.16 -5.61
CA LEU A 73 5.66 -7.90 -5.78
C LEU A 73 5.86 -9.21 -6.54
N THR A 74 6.73 -9.23 -7.55
CA THR A 74 7.08 -10.47 -8.28
C THR A 74 7.77 -11.47 -7.36
N LYS A 75 8.66 -11.04 -6.46
CA LYS A 75 9.28 -11.93 -5.47
C LYS A 75 8.26 -12.58 -4.54
N VAL A 76 7.33 -11.80 -4.00
CA VAL A 76 6.24 -12.32 -3.16
C VAL A 76 5.39 -13.32 -3.94
N TRP A 77 5.06 -12.99 -5.20
CA TRP A 77 4.30 -13.89 -6.04
C TRP A 77 5.03 -15.21 -6.30
N ASN A 78 6.34 -15.17 -6.59
CA ASN A 78 7.14 -16.38 -6.78
C ASN A 78 7.14 -17.28 -5.53
N ILE A 79 7.25 -16.68 -4.33
CA ILE A 79 7.18 -17.42 -3.06
C ILE A 79 5.82 -18.14 -2.92
N MET A 80 4.73 -17.42 -3.16
CA MET A 80 3.39 -17.98 -3.07
C MET A 80 3.11 -19.02 -4.16
N TYR A 81 3.66 -18.82 -5.36
CA TYR A 81 3.56 -19.76 -6.46
C TYR A 81 4.28 -21.08 -6.14
N SER A 82 5.52 -21.02 -5.63
CA SER A 82 6.25 -22.20 -5.16
C SER A 82 5.48 -22.94 -4.07
N TYR A 83 4.93 -22.21 -3.09
CA TYR A 83 4.09 -22.80 -2.05
C TYR A 83 2.89 -23.56 -2.64
N GLN A 84 2.19 -22.98 -3.63
CA GLN A 84 1.08 -23.66 -4.30
C GLN A 84 1.54 -24.96 -4.98
N SER A 85 2.62 -24.91 -5.77
CA SER A 85 3.15 -26.09 -6.47
C SER A 85 3.55 -27.21 -5.51
N GLU A 86 4.15 -26.86 -4.37
CA GLU A 86 4.47 -27.82 -3.31
C GLU A 86 3.20 -28.47 -2.76
N MET A 87 2.16 -27.69 -2.45
CA MET A 87 0.90 -28.24 -1.92
C MET A 87 0.15 -29.11 -2.94
N GLU A 88 0.16 -28.74 -4.21
CA GLU A 88 -0.46 -29.53 -5.28
C GLU A 88 0.27 -30.86 -5.53
N SER A 89 1.58 -30.93 -5.28
CA SER A 89 2.36 -32.17 -5.40
C SER A 89 2.09 -33.20 -4.30
N LEU A 90 1.39 -32.81 -3.25
CA LEU A 90 0.99 -33.67 -2.13
C LEU A 90 -0.39 -34.34 -2.34
N ILE A 91 -1.08 -34.03 -3.44
CA ILE A 91 -2.42 -34.54 -3.82
C ILE A 91 -2.27 -35.63 -4.88
#